data_AF-A0A3A8QYM7-F1
#
_entry.id   AF-A0A3A8QYM7-F1
#
_cell.length_a   1.000
_cell.length_b   1.000
_cell.length_c   1.000
_cell.angle_alpha   90.00
_cell.angle_beta   90.00
_cell.angle_gamma   90.00
#
_symmetry.space_group_name_H-M   'P 1'
#
loop_
_entity.id
_entity.type
_entity.pdbx_description
1 polymer ?
#
loop_
_entity_poly.entity_id
_entity_poly.type
_entity_poly.pdbx_seq_one_letter_code
_entity_poly.pdbx_strand_id
1 'polypeptide(L)'
;MALLCAVLLAPPAFAEPDTLGLGTGRNGVLTVNAANTIVNTYTRLTATANAGATSVTVTSTAGFAAGDLVMVYQSTGLTAVAIGSQTAIDLSTAQVGRWQFARVLSLTGTTRLNFVAGTTLTQAFTVGTTANLAAQVLRVPEYQSVTVNAGASIVAAPWDGQVGGLVVFLSQGAVNNAGAISANGMGFRGGLYRNGNGDGCTGINQAYPGGTSKGEGVVPGNFSIAGVPPTNTTGYGNVGNAGGGGICHNSGGGGGGAAGAGGRGGRTWSGDNGGGASASRDVGGLGGVPMNFSAVDHLLFGGGGGAGHS
;
A
#
# COMPACT_ATOMS: atom_id res chain seq x y z
N MET A 1 -4.61 16.68 -57.34
CA MET A 1 -4.91 16.64 -55.89
C MET A 1 -4.73 15.21 -55.43
N ALA A 2 -3.72 14.91 -54.61
CA ALA A 2 -3.46 13.57 -54.11
C ALA A 2 -4.20 13.38 -52.79
N LEU A 3 -5.10 12.38 -52.74
CA LEU A 3 -5.84 12.01 -51.53
C LEU A 3 -5.01 10.97 -50.77
N LEU A 4 -4.41 11.37 -49.64
CA LEU A 4 -3.70 10.47 -48.74
C LEU A 4 -4.71 9.94 -47.70
N CYS A 5 -5.28 8.76 -47.95
CA CYS A 5 -6.06 8.03 -46.95
C CYS A 5 -5.12 7.29 -45.99
N ALA A 6 -4.82 7.91 -44.85
CA ALA A 6 -4.17 7.22 -43.74
C ALA A 6 -5.25 6.50 -42.91
N VAL A 7 -5.34 5.17 -43.06
CA VAL A 7 -6.10 4.32 -42.15
C VAL A 7 -5.26 4.15 -40.88
N LEU A 8 -5.60 4.90 -39.84
CA LEU A 8 -5.08 4.68 -38.49
C LEU A 8 -5.69 3.38 -37.96
N LEU A 9 -4.96 2.28 -38.10
CA LEU A 9 -5.24 1.05 -37.35
C LEU A 9 -5.03 1.37 -35.86
N ALA A 10 -6.13 1.45 -35.11
CA ALA A 10 -6.06 1.46 -33.66
C ALA A 10 -5.30 0.19 -33.22
N PRO A 11 -4.31 0.28 -32.31
CA PRO A 11 -3.70 -0.93 -31.76
C PRO A 11 -4.81 -1.76 -31.10
N PRO A 12 -4.87 -3.07 -31.35
CA PRO A 12 -5.81 -3.94 -30.67
C PRO A 12 -5.60 -3.79 -29.15
N ALA A 13 -6.64 -3.33 -28.45
CA ALA A 13 -6.71 -3.43 -27.01
C ALA A 13 -6.89 -4.92 -26.67
N PHE A 14 -5.79 -5.65 -26.52
CA PHE A 14 -5.81 -6.97 -25.93
C PHE A 14 -6.10 -6.82 -24.44
N ALA A 15 -7.38 -6.64 -24.08
CA ALA A 15 -7.82 -7.10 -22.77
C ALA A 15 -7.58 -8.62 -22.79
N GLU A 16 -6.69 -9.09 -21.92
CA GLU A 16 -6.57 -10.52 -21.67
C GLU A 16 -7.97 -11.09 -21.38
N PRO A 17 -8.35 -12.25 -21.95
CA PRO A 17 -9.64 -12.85 -21.66
C PRO A 17 -9.79 -12.97 -20.13
N ASP A 18 -10.92 -12.54 -19.57
CA ASP A 18 -11.22 -12.79 -18.17
C ASP A 18 -11.38 -14.31 -17.97
N THR A 19 -10.26 -14.97 -17.69
CA THR A 19 -10.16 -16.42 -17.51
C THR A 19 -10.53 -16.86 -16.11
N LEU A 20 -10.76 -15.91 -15.19
CA LEU A 20 -10.99 -16.18 -13.77
C LEU A 20 -12.45 -15.94 -13.37
N GLY A 21 -13.13 -14.97 -13.97
CA GLY A 21 -14.52 -14.65 -13.68
C GLY A 21 -14.78 -14.49 -12.18
N LEU A 22 -15.80 -15.20 -11.67
CA LEU A 22 -16.15 -15.21 -10.25
C LEU A 22 -15.41 -16.28 -9.42
N GLY A 23 -14.31 -16.81 -9.98
CA GLY A 23 -13.55 -17.91 -9.39
C GLY A 23 -14.22 -19.27 -9.55
N THR A 24 -13.58 -20.28 -8.97
CA THR A 24 -13.96 -21.70 -9.10
C THR A 24 -14.91 -22.22 -8.02
N GLY A 25 -15.15 -21.46 -6.96
CA GLY A 25 -15.93 -21.93 -5.80
C GLY A 25 -15.26 -23.05 -5.01
N ARG A 26 -13.98 -23.35 -5.27
CA ARG A 26 -13.24 -24.47 -4.66
C ARG A 26 -13.12 -24.40 -3.13
N ASN A 27 -13.25 -23.21 -2.54
CA ASN A 27 -13.19 -23.02 -1.10
C ASN A 27 -14.57 -23.18 -0.42
N GLY A 28 -15.59 -23.64 -1.17
CA GLY A 28 -16.89 -23.97 -0.62
C GLY A 28 -17.69 -22.75 -0.15
N VAL A 29 -18.68 -22.99 0.69
CA VAL A 29 -19.47 -21.92 1.33
C VAL A 29 -18.73 -21.41 2.56
N LEU A 30 -18.56 -20.09 2.67
CA LEU A 30 -18.02 -19.44 3.86
C LEU A 30 -19.14 -18.83 4.71
N THR A 31 -19.21 -19.20 6.00
CA THR A 31 -20.03 -18.53 7.01
C THR A 31 -19.14 -17.98 8.11
N VAL A 32 -19.13 -16.66 8.29
CA VAL A 32 -18.30 -15.96 9.29
C VAL A 32 -19.17 -15.59 10.49
N ASN A 33 -18.81 -16.14 11.65
CA ASN A 33 -19.51 -15.94 12.92
C ASN A 33 -18.66 -15.16 13.94
N ALA A 34 -17.37 -14.95 13.67
CA ALA A 34 -16.44 -14.27 14.56
C ALA A 34 -15.97 -12.94 13.97
N ALA A 35 -15.70 -11.98 14.85
CA ALA A 35 -15.00 -10.76 14.48
C ALA A 35 -13.53 -11.06 14.14
N ASN A 36 -12.94 -10.22 13.29
CA ASN A 36 -11.54 -10.22 12.91
C ASN A 36 -11.07 -11.50 12.21
N THR A 37 -11.94 -12.10 11.41
CA THR A 37 -11.59 -13.27 10.59
C THR A 37 -10.70 -12.83 9.42
N ILE A 38 -9.51 -13.41 9.30
CA ILE A 38 -8.62 -13.20 8.15
C ILE A 38 -8.75 -14.40 7.20
N VAL A 39 -9.12 -14.14 5.95
CA VAL A 39 -9.35 -15.18 4.93
C VAL A 39 -8.15 -15.37 3.97
N ASN A 40 -7.28 -14.37 3.90
CA ASN A 40 -6.09 -14.36 3.05
C ASN A 40 -4.88 -14.94 3.78
N THR A 41 -3.96 -15.51 3.01
CA THR A 41 -2.61 -15.89 3.48
C THR A 41 -1.60 -15.12 2.66
N TYR A 42 -0.61 -14.50 3.29
CA TYR A 42 0.35 -13.62 2.63
C TYR A 42 1.76 -14.17 2.72
N THR A 43 2.56 -13.93 1.69
CA THR A 43 3.99 -14.27 1.66
C THR A 43 4.73 -13.24 0.80
N ARG A 44 5.98 -12.95 1.12
CA ARG A 44 6.78 -11.94 0.40
C ARG A 44 7.59 -12.58 -0.72
N LEU A 45 7.70 -11.91 -1.86
CA LEU A 45 8.70 -12.29 -2.88
C LEU A 45 10.13 -12.17 -2.31
N THR A 46 10.99 -13.10 -2.71
CA THR A 46 12.43 -13.08 -2.38
C THR A 46 13.31 -12.89 -3.61
N ALA A 47 12.73 -12.92 -4.81
CA ALA A 47 13.37 -12.57 -6.07
C ALA A 47 12.37 -11.85 -6.99
N THR A 48 12.87 -10.91 -7.79
CA THR A 48 12.08 -10.23 -8.83
C THR A 48 11.50 -11.24 -9.81
N ALA A 49 10.20 -11.12 -10.07
CA ALA A 49 9.50 -11.89 -11.10
C ALA A 49 9.29 -10.99 -12.32
N ASN A 50 9.99 -11.26 -13.41
CA ASN A 50 9.89 -10.47 -14.64
C ASN A 50 8.57 -10.74 -15.38
N ALA A 51 8.19 -9.84 -16.30
CA ALA A 51 7.14 -10.15 -17.27
C ALA A 51 7.47 -11.45 -18.03
N GLY A 52 6.46 -12.28 -18.25
CA GLY A 52 6.57 -13.65 -18.76
C GLY A 52 6.90 -14.71 -17.71
N ALA A 53 7.10 -14.35 -16.43
CA ALA A 53 7.39 -15.33 -15.40
C ALA A 53 6.24 -16.34 -15.22
N THR A 54 6.59 -17.62 -15.22
CA THR A 54 5.69 -18.77 -14.99
C THR A 54 5.73 -19.25 -13.54
N SER A 55 6.43 -18.54 -12.65
CA SER A 55 6.59 -18.91 -11.25
C SER A 55 7.13 -17.74 -10.45
N VAL A 56 6.97 -17.81 -9.14
CA VAL A 56 7.52 -16.83 -8.19
C VAL A 56 8.26 -17.55 -7.05
N THR A 57 9.33 -16.92 -6.56
CA THR A 57 10.04 -17.36 -5.36
C THR A 57 9.59 -16.50 -4.18
N VAL A 58 9.12 -17.15 -3.13
CA VAL A 58 8.50 -16.57 -1.95
C VAL A 58 9.24 -16.98 -0.68
N THR A 59 8.97 -16.26 0.42
CA THR A 59 9.59 -16.55 1.73
C THR A 59 9.09 -17.89 2.31
N SER A 60 7.82 -18.21 2.10
CA SER A 60 7.20 -19.47 2.51
C SER A 60 6.01 -19.83 1.61
N THR A 61 5.82 -21.12 1.33
CA THR A 61 4.63 -21.69 0.69
C THR A 61 3.60 -22.22 1.68
N ALA A 62 3.81 -22.05 2.99
CA ALA A 62 2.85 -22.47 4.00
C ALA A 62 1.49 -21.78 3.79
N GLY A 63 0.42 -22.57 3.78
CA GLY A 63 -0.95 -22.09 3.51
C GLY A 63 -1.29 -21.93 2.03
N PHE A 64 -0.39 -22.28 1.11
CA PHE A 64 -0.66 -22.37 -0.33
C PHE A 64 -0.74 -23.85 -0.76
N ALA A 65 -1.49 -24.12 -1.83
CA ALA A 65 -1.66 -25.44 -2.41
C ALA A 65 -1.80 -25.37 -3.95
N ALA A 66 -1.66 -26.52 -4.60
CA ALA A 66 -1.93 -26.64 -6.03
C ALA A 66 -3.39 -26.28 -6.35
N GLY A 67 -3.53 -25.47 -7.39
CA GLY A 67 -4.78 -24.91 -7.88
C GLY A 67 -5.25 -23.64 -7.17
N ASP A 68 -4.58 -23.19 -6.10
CA ASP A 68 -4.92 -21.92 -5.45
C ASP A 68 -4.82 -20.76 -6.43
N LEU A 69 -5.76 -19.82 -6.35
CA LEU A 69 -5.62 -18.50 -6.95
C LEU A 69 -4.75 -17.64 -6.03
N VAL A 70 -3.76 -16.97 -6.61
CA VAL A 70 -2.93 -16.00 -5.90
C VAL A 70 -2.97 -14.66 -6.60
N MET A 71 -2.83 -13.59 -5.82
CA MET A 71 -2.58 -12.24 -6.32
C MET A 71 -1.13 -11.89 -6.00
N VAL A 72 -0.35 -11.49 -7.01
CA VAL A 72 0.94 -10.83 -6.83
C VAL A 72 0.68 -9.33 -6.80
N TYR A 73 1.22 -8.61 -5.83
CA TYR A 73 0.92 -7.19 -5.59
C TYR A 73 2.18 -6.41 -5.19
N GLN A 74 2.46 -5.33 -5.90
CA GLN A 74 3.56 -4.43 -5.59
C GLN A 74 3.08 -3.28 -4.69
N SER A 75 3.21 -3.42 -3.36
CA SER A 75 2.70 -2.42 -2.41
C SER A 75 3.51 -1.12 -2.38
N THR A 76 4.82 -1.21 -2.58
CA THR A 76 5.80 -0.10 -2.46
C THR A 76 6.83 -0.19 -3.58
N GLY A 77 7.71 0.79 -3.70
CA GLY A 77 8.86 0.69 -4.60
C GLY A 77 9.27 1.99 -5.28
N LEU A 78 8.57 3.09 -5.02
CA LEU A 78 9.02 4.39 -5.53
C LEU A 78 10.30 4.81 -4.80
N THR A 79 11.23 5.38 -5.57
CA THR A 79 12.47 5.96 -5.09
C THR A 79 12.61 7.37 -5.66
N ALA A 80 13.49 8.19 -5.08
CA ALA A 80 13.78 9.55 -5.56
C ALA A 80 12.58 10.51 -5.65
N VAL A 81 11.53 10.30 -4.84
CA VAL A 81 10.42 11.24 -4.71
C VAL A 81 10.85 12.45 -3.87
N ALA A 82 10.56 13.66 -4.35
CA ALA A 82 10.90 14.90 -3.66
C ALA A 82 10.15 15.02 -2.32
N ILE A 83 10.89 15.34 -1.26
CA ILE A 83 10.35 15.52 0.10
C ILE A 83 9.68 16.88 0.18
N GLY A 84 8.48 16.92 0.78
CA GLY A 84 7.66 18.11 0.98
C GLY A 84 6.99 18.67 -0.28
N SER A 85 7.11 17.97 -1.41
CA SER A 85 6.32 18.28 -2.60
C SER A 85 4.84 18.00 -2.34
N GLN A 86 3.97 18.91 -2.78
CA GLN A 86 2.51 18.74 -2.76
C GLN A 86 1.94 18.41 -4.16
N THR A 87 2.81 18.12 -5.13
CA THR A 87 2.41 17.73 -6.48
C THR A 87 1.94 16.27 -6.49
N ALA A 88 0.82 16.02 -7.15
CA ALA A 88 0.32 14.65 -7.36
C ALA A 88 1.34 13.78 -8.11
N ILE A 89 1.37 12.49 -7.81
CA ILE A 89 2.25 11.51 -8.45
C ILE A 89 1.43 10.62 -9.36
N ASP A 90 1.83 10.51 -10.62
CA ASP A 90 1.24 9.56 -11.57
C ASP A 90 1.90 8.18 -11.44
N LEU A 91 1.09 7.16 -11.20
CA LEU A 91 1.52 5.77 -11.09
C LEU A 91 1.30 4.98 -12.40
N SER A 92 0.77 5.60 -13.46
CA SER A 92 0.45 4.94 -14.74
C SER A 92 1.59 4.12 -15.34
N THR A 93 2.85 4.49 -15.06
CA THR A 93 4.07 3.79 -15.51
C THR A 93 4.86 3.14 -14.37
N ALA A 94 4.43 3.34 -13.12
CA ALA A 94 5.09 2.76 -11.96
C ALA A 94 4.69 1.29 -11.78
N GLN A 95 5.52 0.53 -11.05
CA GLN A 95 5.14 -0.80 -10.57
C GLN A 95 4.28 -0.73 -9.32
N VAL A 96 4.45 0.32 -8.50
CA VAL A 96 3.70 0.47 -7.25
C VAL A 96 2.22 0.52 -7.52
N GLY A 97 1.48 -0.32 -6.82
CA GLY A 97 0.05 -0.48 -6.91
C GLY A 97 -0.39 -1.53 -7.94
N ARG A 98 0.50 -1.99 -8.83
CA ARG A 98 0.16 -3.05 -9.78
C ARG A 98 -0.09 -4.37 -9.07
N TRP A 99 -1.01 -5.12 -9.65
CA TRP A 99 -1.34 -6.46 -9.20
C TRP A 99 -1.69 -7.37 -10.37
N GLN A 100 -1.59 -8.67 -10.16
CA GLN A 100 -2.04 -9.66 -11.13
C GLN A 100 -2.43 -10.96 -10.43
N PHE A 101 -3.47 -11.62 -10.94
CA PHE A 101 -3.80 -12.97 -10.52
C PHE A 101 -3.00 -14.03 -11.29
N ALA A 102 -2.65 -15.11 -10.60
CA ALA A 102 -2.09 -16.32 -11.21
C ALA A 102 -2.63 -17.56 -10.50
N ARG A 103 -2.76 -18.67 -11.23
CA ARG A 103 -3.18 -19.94 -10.63
C ARG A 103 -1.97 -20.81 -10.37
N VAL A 104 -1.84 -21.30 -9.13
CA VAL A 104 -0.75 -22.20 -8.74
C VAL A 104 -0.97 -23.56 -9.39
N LEU A 105 -0.02 -24.05 -10.16
CA LEU A 105 0.02 -25.41 -10.68
C LEU A 105 0.61 -26.37 -9.63
N SER A 106 1.73 -25.99 -9.04
CA SER A 106 2.46 -26.81 -8.07
C SER A 106 3.35 -25.96 -7.17
N LEU A 107 3.78 -26.55 -6.06
CA LEU A 107 4.77 -25.97 -5.16
C LEU A 107 6.10 -26.70 -5.36
N THR A 108 7.22 -25.98 -5.34
CA THR A 108 8.56 -26.59 -5.28
C THR A 108 9.21 -26.24 -3.95
N GLY A 109 9.34 -27.24 -3.09
CA GLY A 109 9.84 -27.06 -1.73
C GLY A 109 8.98 -26.08 -0.92
N THR A 110 9.63 -25.33 -0.03
CA THR A 110 8.98 -24.37 0.87
C THR A 110 8.98 -22.92 0.35
N THR A 111 9.51 -22.66 -0.85
CA THR A 111 9.82 -21.29 -1.30
C THR A 111 9.40 -20.95 -2.72
N ARG A 112 8.70 -21.83 -3.46
CA ARG A 112 8.36 -21.55 -4.87
C ARG A 112 6.95 -21.97 -5.23
N LEU A 113 6.24 -21.05 -5.89
CA LEU A 113 4.93 -21.26 -6.49
C LEU A 113 5.11 -21.30 -8.01
N ASN A 114 4.77 -22.42 -8.65
CA ASN A 114 4.77 -22.53 -10.11
C ASN A 114 3.35 -22.31 -10.63
N PHE A 115 3.20 -21.58 -11.72
CA PHE A 115 1.89 -21.20 -12.27
C PHE A 115 1.45 -22.12 -13.40
N VAL A 116 0.15 -22.19 -13.60
CA VAL A 116 -0.47 -22.90 -14.73
C VAL A 116 -0.05 -22.21 -16.04
N ALA A 117 0.17 -22.99 -17.10
CA ALA A 117 0.48 -22.44 -18.41
C ALA A 117 -0.66 -21.50 -18.86
N GLY A 118 -0.29 -20.30 -19.37
CA GLY A 118 -1.25 -19.27 -19.75
C GLY A 118 -1.62 -18.29 -18.64
N THR A 119 -1.23 -18.51 -17.38
CA THR A 119 -1.35 -17.52 -16.29
C THR A 119 0.01 -16.90 -15.94
N THR A 120 0.82 -16.59 -16.95
CA THR A 120 2.12 -15.93 -16.76
C THR A 120 1.94 -14.49 -16.35
N LEU A 121 2.89 -13.97 -15.56
CA LEU A 121 2.86 -12.56 -15.19
C LEU A 121 3.05 -11.69 -16.44
N THR A 122 2.16 -10.74 -16.69
CA THR A 122 2.23 -9.81 -17.83
C THR A 122 3.11 -8.61 -17.50
N GLN A 123 3.28 -8.32 -16.21
CA GLN A 123 4.12 -7.24 -15.69
C GLN A 123 5.20 -7.79 -14.75
N ALA A 124 6.23 -6.98 -14.51
CA ALA A 124 7.29 -7.31 -13.57
C ALA A 124 6.89 -6.94 -12.13
N PHE A 125 7.18 -7.81 -11.17
CA PHE A 125 7.03 -7.56 -9.74
C PHE A 125 8.40 -7.64 -9.08
N THR A 126 8.80 -6.55 -8.43
CA THR A 126 10.19 -6.31 -8.06
C THR A 126 10.47 -6.65 -6.60
N VAL A 127 11.72 -6.99 -6.35
CA VAL A 127 12.30 -7.12 -5.01
C VAL A 127 13.47 -6.14 -4.93
N GLY A 128 13.39 -5.18 -4.01
CA GLY A 128 14.49 -4.26 -3.73
C GLY A 128 15.52 -4.83 -2.76
N THR A 129 16.45 -3.98 -2.33
CA THR A 129 17.53 -4.36 -1.39
C THR A 129 17.04 -4.63 0.03
N THR A 130 15.84 -4.16 0.38
CA THR A 130 15.20 -4.35 1.68
C THR A 130 13.82 -5.00 1.51
N ALA A 131 13.37 -5.73 2.53
CA ALA A 131 12.12 -6.50 2.46
C ALA A 131 10.87 -5.63 2.19
N ASN A 132 10.88 -4.36 2.60
CA ASN A 132 9.80 -3.40 2.38
C ASN A 132 9.75 -2.79 0.97
N LEU A 133 10.62 -3.24 0.06
CA LEU A 133 10.60 -2.92 -1.38
C LEU A 133 10.18 -4.13 -2.23
N ALA A 134 9.80 -5.25 -1.60
CA ALA A 134 9.38 -6.44 -2.30
C ALA A 134 7.87 -6.46 -2.54
N ALA A 135 7.46 -6.98 -3.69
CA ALA A 135 6.07 -7.39 -3.88
C ALA A 135 5.69 -8.49 -2.89
N GLN A 136 4.40 -8.54 -2.57
CA GLN A 136 3.78 -9.60 -1.81
C GLN A 136 2.92 -10.49 -2.71
N VAL A 137 2.71 -11.72 -2.28
CA VAL A 137 1.79 -12.68 -2.86
C VAL A 137 0.76 -13.03 -1.80
N LEU A 138 -0.51 -12.97 -2.14
CA LEU A 138 -1.59 -13.43 -1.26
C LEU A 138 -2.42 -14.53 -1.92
N ARG A 139 -2.80 -15.55 -1.15
CA ARG A 139 -3.82 -16.52 -1.55
C ARG A 139 -5.17 -15.83 -1.58
N VAL A 140 -5.92 -16.05 -2.65
CA VAL A 140 -7.25 -15.50 -2.90
C VAL A 140 -8.24 -16.65 -2.86
N PRO A 141 -8.99 -16.82 -1.75
CA PRO A 141 -10.02 -17.84 -1.68
C PRO A 141 -11.12 -17.60 -2.73
N GLU A 142 -11.65 -18.67 -3.31
CA GLU A 142 -12.73 -18.68 -4.28
C GLU A 142 -13.91 -19.45 -3.69
N TYR A 143 -14.91 -18.74 -3.15
CA TYR A 143 -16.06 -19.31 -2.46
C TYR A 143 -17.26 -19.54 -3.39
N GLN A 144 -18.13 -20.47 -3.02
CA GLN A 144 -19.44 -20.65 -3.65
C GLN A 144 -20.41 -19.54 -3.21
N SER A 145 -20.37 -19.18 -1.93
CA SER A 145 -21.07 -18.03 -1.36
C SER A 145 -20.40 -17.60 -0.07
N VAL A 146 -20.63 -16.35 0.33
CA VAL A 146 -20.08 -15.79 1.58
C VAL A 146 -21.23 -15.22 2.40
N THR A 147 -21.30 -15.60 3.66
CA THR A 147 -22.20 -14.97 4.65
C THR A 147 -21.37 -14.43 5.81
N VAL A 148 -21.48 -13.15 6.09
CA VAL A 148 -20.89 -12.49 7.27
C VAL A 148 -22.04 -12.09 8.19
N ASN A 149 -22.17 -12.80 9.31
CA ASN A 149 -23.28 -12.59 10.25
C ASN A 149 -23.11 -11.27 11.03
N ALA A 150 -24.20 -10.79 11.61
CA ALA A 150 -24.18 -9.61 12.48
C ALA A 150 -23.17 -9.80 13.62
N GLY A 151 -22.34 -8.78 13.87
CA GLY A 151 -21.25 -8.83 14.85
C GLY A 151 -19.98 -9.57 14.40
N ALA A 152 -20.01 -10.25 13.25
CA ALA A 152 -18.83 -10.88 12.65
C ALA A 152 -18.10 -9.93 11.69
N SER A 153 -16.84 -10.21 11.39
CA SER A 153 -16.11 -9.43 10.39
C SER A 153 -15.01 -10.21 9.67
N ILE A 154 -14.81 -9.84 8.40
CA ILE A 154 -13.62 -10.19 7.61
C ILE A 154 -12.70 -8.98 7.60
N VAL A 155 -11.44 -9.17 8.00
CA VAL A 155 -10.42 -8.11 8.05
C VAL A 155 -9.14 -8.54 7.34
N ALA A 156 -8.33 -7.56 6.94
CA ALA A 156 -6.97 -7.83 6.47
C ALA A 156 -6.04 -8.10 7.65
N ALA A 157 -4.98 -8.88 7.43
CA ALA A 157 -3.82 -8.79 8.32
C ALA A 157 -3.22 -7.37 8.20
N PRO A 158 -2.81 -6.71 9.30
CA PRO A 158 -2.14 -5.41 9.22
C PRO A 158 -0.86 -5.49 8.38
N TRP A 159 -0.59 -4.45 7.60
CA TRP A 159 0.70 -4.31 6.91
C TRP A 159 1.85 -4.24 7.92
N ASP A 160 2.77 -5.19 7.85
CA ASP A 160 3.92 -5.28 8.77
C ASP A 160 5.18 -4.57 8.24
N GLY A 161 5.10 -3.95 7.06
CA GLY A 161 6.24 -3.45 6.31
C GLY A 161 6.67 -4.36 5.16
N GLN A 162 6.06 -5.53 4.99
CA GLN A 162 6.46 -6.52 3.98
C GLN A 162 5.25 -7.20 3.33
N VAL A 163 4.25 -7.57 4.12
CA VAL A 163 3.02 -8.23 3.68
C VAL A 163 1.81 -7.75 4.48
N GLY A 164 0.60 -8.01 3.97
CA GLY A 164 -0.67 -7.64 4.61
C GLY A 164 -1.38 -6.49 3.90
N GLY A 165 -2.40 -5.94 4.56
CA GLY A 165 -3.14 -4.74 4.14
C GLY A 165 -4.26 -4.94 3.14
N LEU A 166 -4.55 -6.17 2.71
CA LEU A 166 -5.53 -6.48 1.66
C LEU A 166 -6.57 -7.50 2.12
N VAL A 167 -7.85 -7.28 1.80
CA VAL A 167 -8.88 -8.33 1.81
C VAL A 167 -9.24 -8.63 0.36
N VAL A 168 -9.02 -9.86 -0.09
CA VAL A 168 -9.34 -10.27 -1.47
C VAL A 168 -9.91 -11.68 -1.48
N PHE A 169 -11.09 -11.86 -2.06
CA PHE A 169 -11.67 -13.18 -2.32
C PHE A 169 -12.59 -13.07 -3.53
N LEU A 170 -12.86 -14.20 -4.17
CA LEU A 170 -13.89 -14.33 -5.20
C LEU A 170 -15.07 -15.13 -4.63
N SER A 171 -16.28 -14.85 -5.13
CA SER A 171 -17.50 -15.56 -4.77
C SER A 171 -18.35 -15.76 -6.01
N GLN A 172 -18.68 -17.02 -6.33
CA GLN A 172 -19.55 -17.35 -7.46
C GLN A 172 -21.00 -16.93 -7.21
N GLY A 173 -21.45 -17.05 -5.97
CA GLY A 173 -22.78 -16.67 -5.50
C GLY A 173 -22.76 -15.42 -4.61
N ALA A 174 -23.88 -15.19 -3.93
CA ALA A 174 -24.10 -14.01 -3.11
C ALA A 174 -23.06 -13.85 -1.98
N VAL A 175 -22.72 -12.57 -1.73
CA VAL A 175 -22.01 -12.11 -0.54
C VAL A 175 -23.03 -11.42 0.37
N ASN A 176 -23.56 -12.16 1.34
CA ASN A 176 -24.52 -11.67 2.33
C ASN A 176 -23.76 -11.08 3.52
N ASN A 177 -23.66 -9.76 3.60
CA ASN A 177 -22.91 -9.08 4.67
C ASN A 177 -23.85 -8.32 5.63
N ALA A 178 -24.12 -8.91 6.80
CA ALA A 178 -24.78 -8.27 7.94
C ALA A 178 -23.78 -7.79 9.03
N GLY A 179 -22.48 -8.06 8.85
CA GLY A 179 -21.39 -7.62 9.70
C GLY A 179 -20.50 -6.60 9.00
N ALA A 180 -19.18 -6.84 8.98
CA ALA A 180 -18.23 -5.98 8.29
C ALA A 180 -17.23 -6.75 7.41
N ILE A 181 -16.90 -6.19 6.25
CA ILE A 181 -15.72 -6.56 5.46
C ILE A 181 -14.89 -5.28 5.36
N SER A 182 -13.72 -5.25 5.99
CA SER A 182 -12.97 -4.00 6.17
C SER A 182 -11.47 -4.18 6.15
N ALA A 183 -10.78 -3.31 5.41
CA ALA A 183 -9.33 -3.13 5.47
C ALA A 183 -8.94 -1.79 6.12
N ASN A 184 -9.87 -1.15 6.86
CA ASN A 184 -9.62 0.14 7.49
C ASN A 184 -8.45 0.04 8.49
N GLY A 185 -7.47 0.95 8.37
CA GLY A 185 -6.28 1.01 9.23
C GLY A 185 -5.27 -0.12 9.01
N MET A 186 -5.45 -0.98 7.99
CA MET A 186 -4.57 -2.13 7.75
C MET A 186 -3.46 -1.85 6.73
N GLY A 187 -3.48 -0.69 6.07
CA GLY A 187 -2.47 -0.25 5.09
C GLY A 187 -1.20 0.33 5.73
N PHE A 188 -0.57 1.30 5.07
CA PHE A 188 0.70 1.87 5.54
C PHE A 188 0.61 2.42 6.96
N ARG A 189 1.68 2.18 7.73
CA ARG A 189 1.73 2.52 9.16
C ARG A 189 1.90 4.02 9.38
N GLY A 190 1.30 4.53 10.46
CA GLY A 190 1.52 5.90 10.91
C GLY A 190 2.92 6.11 11.50
N GLY A 191 3.35 7.37 11.55
CA GLY A 191 4.57 7.79 12.21
C GLY A 191 4.52 7.47 13.70
N LEU A 192 5.63 6.99 14.24
CA LEU A 192 5.72 6.65 15.66
C LEU A 192 5.71 7.91 16.53
N TYR A 193 4.88 7.91 17.57
CA TYR A 193 4.90 8.95 18.60
C TYR A 193 6.26 9.01 19.28
N ARG A 194 6.81 10.23 19.38
CA ARG A 194 8.08 10.51 20.06
C ARG A 194 8.01 11.90 20.68
N ASN A 195 8.54 12.03 21.88
CA ASN A 195 8.67 13.33 22.52
C ASN A 195 9.80 14.12 21.85
N GLY A 196 9.45 15.25 21.23
CA GLY A 196 10.39 16.12 20.55
C GLY A 196 10.93 17.19 21.49
N ASN A 197 11.87 18.00 21.02
CA ASN A 197 12.34 19.18 21.76
C ASN A 197 12.78 20.33 20.82
N GLY A 198 12.34 20.27 19.56
CA GLY A 198 12.68 21.25 18.54
C GLY A 198 11.85 22.54 18.61
N ASP A 199 12.53 23.68 18.57
CA ASP A 199 11.93 25.02 18.46
C ASP A 199 12.28 25.75 17.14
N GLY A 200 13.19 25.17 16.36
CA GLY A 200 13.75 25.76 15.13
C GLY A 200 12.82 25.72 13.91
N CYS A 201 11.86 24.80 13.87
CA CYS A 201 10.61 24.92 13.11
C CYS A 201 10.68 25.27 11.61
N THR A 202 11.76 24.87 10.94
CA THR A 202 11.99 25.22 9.53
C THR A 202 12.38 24.02 8.67
N GLY A 203 12.78 22.89 9.27
CA GLY A 203 13.36 21.75 8.56
C GLY A 203 12.33 20.82 7.89
N ILE A 204 12.34 20.78 6.55
CA ILE A 204 11.54 19.84 5.74
C ILE A 204 11.85 18.37 6.07
N ASN A 205 13.14 18.13 6.31
CA ASN A 205 13.65 17.07 7.15
C ASN A 205 14.25 17.73 8.39
N GLN A 206 13.92 17.19 9.56
CA GLN A 206 14.44 17.69 10.82
C GLN A 206 14.76 16.49 11.69
N ALA A 207 16.05 16.30 11.99
CA ALA A 207 16.50 15.18 12.79
C ALA A 207 15.80 15.17 14.16
N TYR A 208 15.44 13.99 14.64
CA TYR A 208 15.04 13.78 16.03
C TYR A 208 16.20 14.19 16.96
N PRO A 209 15.95 14.86 18.10
CA PRO A 209 14.64 15.21 18.68
C PRO A 209 13.99 16.51 18.18
N GLY A 210 14.58 17.20 17.21
CA GLY A 210 13.99 18.42 16.66
C GLY A 210 12.68 18.18 15.88
N GLY A 211 12.61 17.08 15.12
CA GLY A 211 11.42 16.67 14.35
C GLY A 211 10.96 15.27 14.74
N THR A 212 9.69 14.98 14.46
CA THR A 212 9.06 13.69 14.75
C THR A 212 8.77 12.91 13.47
N SER A 213 8.39 11.64 13.63
CA SER A 213 8.33 10.65 12.56
C SER A 213 7.30 10.99 11.47
N LYS A 214 7.72 10.84 10.21
CA LYS A 214 6.82 10.79 9.05
C LYS A 214 6.04 9.47 9.06
N GLY A 215 4.91 9.43 8.34
CA GLY A 215 4.19 8.19 8.08
C GLY A 215 4.89 7.28 7.07
N GLU A 216 4.42 6.05 6.93
CA GLU A 216 4.83 5.14 5.87
C GLU A 216 4.03 5.40 4.59
N GLY A 217 4.62 5.12 3.44
CA GLY A 217 3.98 5.27 2.14
C GLY A 217 4.71 4.49 1.06
N VAL A 218 4.41 4.82 -0.20
CA VAL A 218 4.98 4.18 -1.39
C VAL A 218 6.50 4.32 -1.54
N VAL A 219 7.11 5.22 -0.75
CA VAL A 219 8.55 5.49 -0.65
C VAL A 219 9.06 4.99 0.71
N PRO A 220 9.30 3.68 0.87
CA PRO A 220 9.52 3.07 2.18
C PRO A 220 10.82 3.52 2.87
N GLY A 221 11.78 4.08 2.12
CA GLY A 221 13.03 4.63 2.67
C GLY A 221 12.87 5.90 3.52
N ASN A 222 11.67 6.49 3.55
CA ASN A 222 11.35 7.70 4.33
C ASN A 222 10.52 7.41 5.58
N PHE A 223 10.41 6.14 5.98
CA PHE A 223 9.76 5.70 7.20
C PHE A 223 10.74 4.94 8.10
N SER A 224 10.60 5.08 9.42
CA SER A 224 11.44 4.36 10.36
C SER A 224 10.73 4.06 11.67
N ILE A 225 10.93 2.83 12.14
CA ILE A 225 10.55 2.37 13.48
C ILE A 225 11.74 2.33 14.46
N ALA A 226 12.93 2.78 14.05
CA ALA A 226 14.13 2.72 14.87
C ALA A 226 14.02 3.59 16.13
N GLY A 227 14.73 3.26 17.21
CA GLY A 227 14.75 4.07 18.44
C GLY A 227 15.20 5.51 18.18
N VAL A 228 16.28 5.68 17.40
CA VAL A 228 16.72 6.96 16.85
C VAL A 228 16.47 6.94 15.34
N PRO A 229 15.44 7.64 14.83
CA PRO A 229 15.08 7.59 13.42
C PRO A 229 16.08 8.39 12.58
N PRO A 230 16.41 7.93 11.35
CA PRO A 230 17.21 8.72 10.41
C PRO A 230 16.55 10.05 10.05
N THR A 231 17.35 11.07 9.75
CA THR A 231 16.89 12.45 9.49
C THR A 231 15.85 12.55 8.36
N ASN A 232 15.95 11.72 7.32
CA ASN A 232 15.00 11.71 6.20
C ASN A 232 13.64 11.08 6.53
N THR A 233 13.48 10.50 7.73
CA THR A 233 12.25 9.87 8.22
C THR A 233 11.53 10.71 9.27
N THR A 234 12.03 11.93 9.52
CA THR A 234 11.50 12.88 10.50
C THR A 234 11.34 14.28 9.89
N GLY A 235 10.46 15.09 10.46
CA GLY A 235 10.19 16.47 10.05
C GLY A 235 8.96 16.63 9.16
N TYR A 236 8.58 17.89 8.92
CA TYR A 236 7.23 18.25 8.43
C TYR A 236 6.97 17.99 6.95
N GLY A 237 8.00 17.76 6.13
CA GLY A 237 7.80 17.38 4.73
C GLY A 237 7.14 16.02 4.60
N ASN A 238 6.04 15.93 3.85
CA ASN A 238 5.48 14.66 3.39
C ASN A 238 6.42 13.97 2.39
N VAL A 239 6.19 12.69 2.09
CA VAL A 239 6.90 11.99 0.99
C VAL A 239 5.92 11.09 0.25
N GLY A 240 5.63 11.42 -1.00
CA GLY A 240 4.55 10.77 -1.73
C GLY A 240 3.25 10.84 -0.92
N ASN A 241 2.60 9.69 -0.72
CA ASN A 241 1.35 9.62 0.02
C ASN A 241 1.54 9.56 1.55
N ALA A 242 2.76 9.51 2.06
CA ALA A 242 3.01 9.55 3.50
C ALA A 242 2.95 10.97 4.05
N GLY A 243 2.26 11.18 5.17
CA GLY A 243 2.22 12.47 5.86
C GLY A 243 3.53 12.81 6.57
N GLY A 244 3.86 14.10 6.63
CA GLY A 244 5.01 14.61 7.39
C GLY A 244 4.77 14.62 8.90
N GLY A 245 5.84 14.56 9.71
CA GLY A 245 5.73 14.67 11.18
C GLY A 245 5.59 16.12 11.68
N GLY A 246 5.48 16.31 12.99
CA GLY A 246 5.61 17.62 13.62
C GLY A 246 7.08 18.04 13.81
N ILE A 247 7.35 19.34 13.85
CA ILE A 247 8.72 19.92 13.96
C ILE A 247 8.90 20.94 15.08
N CYS A 248 7.83 21.18 15.82
CA CYS A 248 7.73 22.25 16.80
C CYS A 248 6.83 21.84 17.95
N HIS A 249 7.03 22.43 19.12
CA HIS A 249 6.23 22.20 20.30
C HIS A 249 4.72 22.18 19.99
N ASN A 250 4.11 21.01 20.17
CA ASN A 250 2.69 20.71 19.94
C ASN A 250 2.17 20.89 18.49
N SER A 251 3.05 20.92 17.49
CA SER A 251 2.64 20.86 16.08
C SER A 251 2.16 19.46 15.71
N GLY A 252 1.05 19.38 14.96
CA GLY A 252 0.49 18.11 14.52
C GLY A 252 1.24 17.51 13.33
N GLY A 253 1.18 16.18 13.19
CA GLY A 253 1.59 15.49 11.97
C GLY A 253 0.54 15.60 10.86
N GLY A 254 0.97 15.54 9.60
CA GLY A 254 0.09 15.53 8.45
C GLY A 254 -0.56 14.17 8.24
N GLY A 255 -1.77 14.14 7.67
CA GLY A 255 -2.46 12.92 7.26
C GLY A 255 -1.82 12.29 6.02
N GLY A 256 -1.94 10.97 5.86
CA GLY A 256 -1.56 10.31 4.62
C GLY A 256 -2.60 10.50 3.51
N GLY A 257 -2.17 10.33 2.27
CA GLY A 257 -2.99 10.44 1.05
C GLY A 257 -3.27 9.09 0.39
N ALA A 258 -4.13 9.12 -0.63
CA ALA A 258 -4.40 8.01 -1.55
C ALA A 258 -4.81 8.61 -2.90
N ALA A 259 -6.05 8.37 -3.37
CA ALA A 259 -6.60 9.08 -4.53
C ALA A 259 -6.78 10.60 -4.27
N GLY A 260 -6.85 11.01 -3.00
CA GLY A 260 -6.86 12.41 -2.57
C GLY A 260 -5.66 12.75 -1.69
N ALA A 261 -5.45 14.05 -1.48
CA ALA A 261 -4.41 14.55 -0.57
C ALA A 261 -4.77 14.27 0.89
N GLY A 262 -3.75 14.06 1.72
CA GLY A 262 -3.89 14.01 3.16
C GLY A 262 -4.09 15.39 3.78
N GLY A 263 -4.64 15.43 4.99
CA GLY A 263 -4.83 16.67 5.74
C GLY A 263 -3.52 17.27 6.24
N ARG A 264 -3.47 18.61 6.37
CA ARG A 264 -2.34 19.29 7.01
C ARG A 264 -2.41 19.13 8.53
N GLY A 265 -1.25 18.93 9.15
CA GLY A 265 -1.11 18.85 10.60
C GLY A 265 -1.47 20.16 11.31
N GLY A 266 -1.89 20.05 12.56
CA GLY A 266 -2.25 21.20 13.40
C GLY A 266 -1.07 22.17 13.62
N ARG A 267 -1.42 23.44 13.86
CA ARG A 267 -0.46 24.49 14.23
C ARG A 267 0.19 24.23 15.59
N THR A 268 1.25 24.97 15.90
CA THR A 268 1.93 24.88 17.22
C THR A 268 1.04 25.36 18.36
N TRP A 269 1.44 25.13 19.60
CA TRP A 269 0.72 25.63 20.76
C TRP A 269 0.54 27.16 20.71
N SER A 270 -0.51 27.66 21.37
CA SER A 270 -0.90 29.07 21.34
C SER A 270 0.15 30.04 21.92
N GLY A 271 1.09 29.56 22.73
CA GLY A 271 2.18 30.38 23.28
C GLY A 271 3.43 30.43 22.40
N ASP A 272 3.46 29.70 21.29
CA ASP A 272 4.55 29.81 20.31
C ASP A 272 4.38 31.11 19.52
N ASN A 273 5.17 32.12 19.90
CA ASN A 273 5.16 33.45 19.30
C ASN A 273 6.24 33.62 18.22
N GLY A 274 6.95 32.58 17.77
CA GLY A 274 7.73 32.60 16.52
C GLY A 274 8.67 33.80 16.23
N GLY A 275 9.07 34.60 17.22
CA GLY A 275 9.73 35.90 17.02
C GLY A 275 8.84 37.03 16.47
N GLY A 276 7.51 36.90 16.38
CA GLY A 276 6.57 37.90 15.88
C GLY A 276 5.11 37.67 16.30
N ALA A 277 4.22 38.66 16.07
CA ALA A 277 2.90 38.82 16.72
C ALA A 277 1.81 37.75 16.47
N SER A 278 2.13 36.60 15.86
CA SER A 278 1.16 35.52 15.62
C SER A 278 1.38 34.38 16.62
N ALA A 279 0.49 34.30 17.61
CA ALA A 279 0.31 33.10 18.42
C ALA A 279 0.01 31.90 17.50
N SER A 280 0.75 30.79 17.65
CA SER A 280 0.58 29.54 16.90
C SER A 280 1.04 29.60 15.43
N ARG A 281 2.27 29.11 15.18
CA ARG A 281 2.87 28.99 13.84
C ARG A 281 2.26 27.85 13.04
N ASP A 282 2.09 28.08 11.75
CA ASP A 282 1.54 27.13 10.79
C ASP A 282 2.63 26.21 10.20
N VAL A 283 3.17 25.34 11.04
CA VAL A 283 4.33 24.48 10.76
C VAL A 283 4.04 23.01 11.09
N GLY A 284 2.75 22.64 11.05
CA GLY A 284 2.33 21.24 11.12
C GLY A 284 2.78 20.45 9.89
N GLY A 285 2.86 19.12 10.06
CA GLY A 285 3.22 18.19 9.00
C GLY A 285 2.39 18.38 7.73
N LEU A 286 3.03 18.34 6.57
CA LEU A 286 2.35 18.35 5.29
C LEU A 286 1.58 17.04 5.09
N GLY A 287 0.41 17.14 4.46
CA GLY A 287 -0.35 15.96 4.06
C GLY A 287 0.34 15.19 2.92
N GLY A 288 0.10 13.89 2.85
CA GLY A 288 0.50 13.08 1.69
C GLY A 288 -0.16 13.57 0.40
N VAL A 289 0.51 13.41 -0.75
CA VAL A 289 -0.01 13.87 -2.04
C VAL A 289 -1.02 12.87 -2.64
N PRO A 290 -1.91 13.33 -3.55
CA PRO A 290 -2.72 12.44 -4.37
C PRO A 290 -1.87 11.56 -5.27
N MET A 291 -2.30 10.32 -5.43
CA MET A 291 -1.75 9.33 -6.37
C MET A 291 -2.74 9.14 -7.50
N ASN A 292 -2.31 9.45 -8.72
CA ASN A 292 -3.12 9.28 -9.92
C ASN A 292 -2.88 7.88 -10.47
N PHE A 293 -3.95 7.09 -10.60
CA PHE A 293 -3.91 5.74 -11.15
C PHE A 293 -5.30 5.34 -11.65
N SER A 294 -5.35 4.33 -12.51
CA SER A 294 -6.60 3.66 -12.85
C SER A 294 -6.89 2.58 -11.83
N ALA A 295 -8.11 2.55 -11.30
CA ALA A 295 -8.55 1.49 -10.39
C ALA A 295 -8.71 0.12 -11.09
N VAL A 296 -8.55 0.08 -12.42
CA VAL A 296 -8.61 -1.16 -13.21
C VAL A 296 -7.34 -1.99 -13.03
N ASP A 297 -6.17 -1.35 -13.00
CA ASP A 297 -4.87 -2.04 -12.96
C ASP A 297 -4.01 -1.70 -11.73
N HIS A 298 -4.49 -0.77 -10.88
CA HIS A 298 -3.81 -0.40 -9.64
C HIS A 298 -4.73 -0.51 -8.42
N LEU A 299 -4.10 -0.92 -7.33
CA LEU A 299 -4.63 -0.88 -5.98
C LEU A 299 -3.61 -0.20 -5.08
N LEU A 300 -4.04 0.70 -4.20
CA LEU A 300 -3.12 1.46 -3.36
C LEU A 300 -3.58 1.48 -1.90
N PHE A 301 -2.63 1.29 -0.99
CA PHE A 301 -2.86 1.57 0.43
C PHE A 301 -2.98 3.08 0.68
N GLY A 302 -3.87 3.45 1.60
CA GLY A 302 -3.80 4.77 2.23
C GLY A 302 -2.42 4.96 2.87
N GLY A 303 -1.83 6.15 2.68
CA GLY A 303 -0.58 6.51 3.33
C GLY A 303 -0.75 6.64 4.84
N GLY A 304 0.32 6.39 5.58
CA GLY A 304 0.38 6.66 7.00
C GLY A 304 0.41 8.16 7.28
N GLY A 305 -0.29 8.60 8.32
CA GLY A 305 -0.11 9.95 8.87
C GLY A 305 1.22 10.08 9.61
N GLY A 306 1.77 11.28 9.68
CA GLY A 306 2.94 11.56 10.53
C GLY A 306 2.57 11.71 12.00
N ALA A 307 3.56 11.57 12.88
CA ALA A 307 3.41 11.81 14.29
C ALA A 307 3.32 13.31 14.59
N GLY A 308 2.57 13.68 15.62
CA GLY A 308 2.67 15.00 16.22
C GLY A 308 3.97 15.16 17.00
N HIS A 309 4.36 16.41 17.20
CA HIS A 309 5.42 16.79 18.12
C HIS A 309 4.79 17.19 19.45
N SER A 310 5.44 16.83 20.55
CA SER A 310 5.09 17.18 21.93
C SER A 310 6.27 17.85 22.58
#